data_AF-A0A842UXT4-F1
#
_entry.id   AF-A0A842UXT4-F1
#
_cell.length_a   1.000
_cell.length_b   1.000
_cell.length_c   1.000
_cell.angle_alpha   90.00
_cell.angle_beta   90.00
_cell.angle_gamma   90.00
#
_symmetry.space_group_name_H-M   'P 1'
#
loop_
_entity.id
_entity.type
_entity.pdbx_description
1 polymer ?
#
loop_
_entity_poly.entity_id
_entity_poly.type
_entity_poly.pdbx_seq_one_letter_code
_entity_poly.pdbx_strand_id
1 'polypeptide(L)'
;MKIIRKEDHYEVESSKKGKFYKVNPHMPMCDCPHFLFREIKKGGECKHIVAVRDLMAKEGKDVYSDIMGEAAGWTDTIELMDRYGEDAVQNLIDRGELMESKGRVKKIG
;
A
#
# COMPACT_ATOMS: atom_id res chain seq x y z
N MET A 1 10.09 -7.55 13.91
CA MET A 1 10.10 -6.09 13.61
C MET A 1 8.97 -5.49 14.40
N LYS A 2 9.25 -4.52 15.28
CA LYS A 2 8.21 -3.79 16.01
C LYS A 2 7.61 -2.72 15.09
N ILE A 3 6.29 -2.57 15.08
CA ILE A 3 5.59 -1.51 14.34
C ILE A 3 4.89 -0.61 15.36
N ILE A 4 5.07 0.70 15.23
CA ILE A 4 4.45 1.70 16.09
C ILE A 4 3.63 2.62 15.20
N ARG A 5 2.33 2.74 15.49
CA ARG A 5 1.45 3.64 14.77
C ARG A 5 1.58 5.08 15.31
N LYS A 6 1.64 6.05 14.40
CA LYS A 6 1.50 7.49 14.67
C LYS A 6 0.24 8.01 13.98
N GLU A 7 -0.08 9.29 14.17
CA GLU A 7 -1.25 9.92 13.55
C GLU A 7 -1.18 9.90 12.02
N ASP A 8 0.00 10.18 11.45
CA ASP A 8 0.21 10.39 10.00
C ASP A 8 1.12 9.34 9.33
N HIS A 9 1.76 8.47 10.10
CA HIS A 9 2.71 7.48 9.60
C HIS A 9 2.88 6.28 10.55
N TYR A 10 3.62 5.26 10.10
CA TYR A 10 4.05 4.13 10.92
C TYR A 10 5.56 4.17 11.12
N GLU A 11 6.03 3.88 12.32
CA GLU A 11 7.45 3.64 12.61
C GLU A 11 7.72 2.14 12.68
N VAL A 12 8.51 1.63 11.74
CA VAL A 12 8.85 0.22 11.65
C VAL A 12 10.30 0.01 12.08
N GLU A 13 10.51 -0.84 13.08
CA GLU A 13 11.84 -1.22 13.54
C GLU A 13 12.58 -2.00 12.46
N SER A 14 13.82 -1.61 12.21
CA SER A 14 14.73 -2.32 11.32
C SER A 14 15.10 -3.69 11.87
N SER A 15 15.69 -4.55 11.03
CA SER A 15 16.27 -5.83 11.48
C SER A 15 17.39 -5.66 12.51
N LYS A 16 18.01 -4.48 12.61
CA LYS A 16 18.90 -4.12 13.72
C LYS A 16 18.09 -3.38 14.78
N LYS A 17 18.10 -3.91 16.01
CA LYS A 17 17.41 -3.31 17.16
C LYS A 17 17.79 -1.84 17.33
N GLY A 18 16.78 -1.01 17.60
CA GLY A 18 16.96 0.40 17.97
C GLY A 18 16.94 1.42 16.82
N LYS A 19 16.80 0.99 15.56
CA LYS A 19 16.57 1.91 14.43
C LYS A 19 15.17 1.74 13.88
N PHE A 20 14.43 2.84 13.75
CA PHE A 20 13.08 2.88 13.20
C PHE A 20 13.08 3.62 11.87
N TYR A 21 12.19 3.21 10.98
CA TYR A 21 11.95 3.81 9.68
C TYR A 21 10.52 4.28 9.58
N LYS A 22 10.32 5.47 9.03
CA LYS A 22 8.99 6.01 8.75
C LYS A 22 8.44 5.38 7.48
N VAL A 23 7.21 4.92 7.59
CA VAL A 23 6.42 4.36 6.49
C VAL A 23 5.12 5.15 6.43
N ASN A 24 4.88 5.79 5.29
CA ASN A 24 3.58 6.35 5.01
C ASN A 24 2.70 5.21 4.45
N PRO A 25 1.49 4.99 5.00
CA PRO A 25 0.59 3.95 4.50
C PRO A 25 -0.24 4.41 3.29
N HIS A 26 -0.47 5.71 3.13
CA HIS A 26 -1.30 6.31 2.08
C HIS A 26 -0.50 6.61 0.81
N MET A 27 0.80 6.85 0.96
CA MET A 27 1.76 6.89 -0.15
C MET A 27 2.76 5.77 0.11
N PRO A 28 3.07 4.87 -0.84
CA PRO A 28 3.97 3.74 -0.63
C PRO A 28 5.43 4.19 -0.48
N MET A 29 5.72 4.99 0.54
CA MET A 29 7.01 5.59 0.82
C MET A 29 7.54 5.06 2.14
N CYS A 30 8.81 4.65 2.11
CA CYS A 30 9.56 4.31 3.30
C CYS A 30 10.90 5.05 3.30
N ASP A 31 11.28 5.67 4.41
CA ASP A 31 12.57 6.38 4.54
C ASP A 31 13.77 5.43 4.70
N CYS A 32 13.57 4.10 4.59
CA CYS A 32 14.65 3.16 4.76
C CYS A 32 15.60 3.19 3.55
N PRO A 33 16.90 2.91 3.77
CA PRO A 33 17.89 2.88 2.70
C PRO A 33 17.51 1.90 1.57
N HIS A 34 16.85 0.78 1.89
CA HIS A 34 16.42 -0.17 0.86
C HIS A 34 15.45 0.47 -0.14
N PHE A 35 14.44 1.18 0.37
CA PHE A 35 13.44 1.83 -0.46
C PHE A 35 14.06 2.97 -1.29
N LEU A 36 14.82 3.86 -0.62
CA LEU A 36 15.45 5.01 -1.26
C LEU A 36 16.45 4.63 -2.36
N PHE A 37 17.26 3.58 -2.15
CA PHE A 37 18.35 3.25 -3.08
C PHE A 37 18.00 2.17 -4.11
N ARG A 38 17.05 1.26 -3.82
CA ARG A 38 16.73 0.15 -4.73
C ARG A 38 15.36 0.26 -5.37
N GLU A 39 14.37 0.76 -4.66
CA GLU A 39 12.98 0.47 -5.02
C GLU A 39 12.31 1.62 -5.75
N ILE A 40 12.64 2.87 -5.41
CA ILE A 40 12.29 4.04 -6.24
C ILE A 40 12.72 3.85 -7.70
N LYS A 41 13.87 3.19 -7.94
CA LYS A 41 14.41 2.97 -9.30
C LYS A 41 13.91 1.69 -9.99
N LYS A 42 13.33 0.74 -9.25
CA LYS A 42 12.98 -0.58 -9.79
C LYS A 42 11.51 -0.96 -9.61
N GLY A 43 10.70 -0.11 -8.98
CA GLY A 43 9.29 -0.42 -8.66
C GLY A 43 9.16 -1.61 -7.70
N GLY A 44 10.14 -1.82 -6.83
CA GLY A 44 10.13 -2.95 -5.89
C GLY A 44 9.36 -2.64 -4.60
N GLU A 45 9.07 -3.68 -3.81
CA GLU A 45 8.23 -3.57 -2.61
C GLU A 45 9.01 -3.71 -1.29
N CYS A 46 8.99 -2.66 -0.47
CA CYS A 46 9.87 -2.59 0.69
C CYS A 46 9.28 -3.40 1.83
N LYS A 47 10.08 -4.26 2.47
CA LYS A 47 9.64 -5.07 3.62
C LYS A 47 8.97 -4.27 4.75
N HIS A 48 9.31 -2.99 4.93
CA HIS A 48 8.66 -2.15 5.94
C HIS A 48 7.27 -1.72 5.50
N ILE A 49 7.07 -1.44 4.21
CA ILE A 49 5.77 -1.15 3.61
C ILE A 49 4.88 -2.40 3.68
N VAL A 50 5.41 -3.55 3.28
CA VAL A 50 4.71 -4.85 3.38
C VAL A 50 4.28 -5.13 4.82
N ALA A 51 5.17 -4.93 5.80
CA ALA A 51 4.85 -5.17 7.20
C ALA A 51 3.75 -4.24 7.74
N VAL A 52 3.70 -2.98 7.28
CA VAL A 52 2.65 -2.02 7.65
C VAL A 52 1.33 -2.37 6.98
N ARG A 53 1.36 -2.75 5.69
CA ARG A 53 0.18 -3.27 4.98
C ARG A 53 -0.42 -4.48 5.69
N ASP A 54 0.40 -5.48 6.02
CA ASP A 54 -0.04 -6.68 6.75
C ASP A 54 -0.68 -6.34 8.09
N LEU A 55 -0.15 -5.32 8.79
CA LEU A 55 -0.72 -4.83 10.05
C LEU A 55 -2.07 -4.16 9.79
N MET A 56 -2.16 -3.27 8.81
CA MET A 56 -3.39 -2.56 8.47
C MET A 56 -4.50 -3.52 8.01
N ALA A 57 -4.15 -4.54 7.21
CA ALA A 57 -5.07 -5.57 6.75
C ALA A 57 -5.61 -6.40 7.94
N LYS A 58 -4.75 -6.73 8.92
CA LYS A 58 -5.18 -7.38 10.18
C LYS A 58 -6.06 -6.48 11.04
N GLU A 59 -5.83 -5.16 11.02
CA GLU A 59 -6.63 -4.18 11.75
C GLU A 59 -7.92 -3.77 11.01
N GLY A 60 -8.14 -4.23 9.78
CA GLY A 60 -9.29 -3.84 8.95
C GLY A 60 -9.30 -2.34 8.62
N LYS A 61 -8.14 -1.69 8.60
CA LYS A 61 -7.96 -0.25 8.31
C LYS A 61 -7.06 -0.06 7.09
N ASP A 62 -7.18 -0.96 6.14
CA ASP A 62 -6.30 -1.01 4.99
C ASP A 62 -7.01 -0.41 3.77
N VAL A 63 -6.39 0.62 3.19
CA VAL A 63 -6.89 1.29 1.98
C VAL A 63 -7.14 0.27 0.86
N TYR A 64 -6.30 -0.76 0.76
CA TYR A 64 -6.50 -1.83 -0.22
C TYR A 64 -7.74 -2.68 0.08
N SER A 65 -8.03 -2.97 1.36
CA SER A 65 -9.26 -3.69 1.74
C SER A 65 -10.51 -2.86 1.42
N ASP A 66 -10.46 -1.55 1.62
CA ASP A 66 -11.56 -0.64 1.27
C ASP A 66 -11.79 -0.61 -0.25
N ILE A 67 -10.71 -0.44 -1.04
CA ILE A 67 -10.77 -0.52 -2.51
C ILE A 67 -11.34 -1.88 -2.96
N MET A 68 -10.88 -2.99 -2.38
CA MET A 68 -11.36 -4.35 -2.73
C MET A 68 -12.81 -4.59 -2.29
N GLY A 69 -13.29 -3.87 -1.26
CA GLY A 69 -14.70 -3.84 -0.88
C GLY A 69 -15.55 -3.15 -1.95
N GLU A 70 -15.15 -1.95 -2.36
CA GLU A 70 -15.85 -1.17 -3.38
C GLU A 70 -15.77 -1.78 -4.78
N ALA A 71 -14.64 -2.39 -5.13
CA ALA A 71 -14.43 -3.10 -6.39
C ALA A 71 -15.05 -4.51 -6.40
N ALA A 72 -15.97 -4.84 -5.49
CA ALA A 72 -16.73 -6.09 -5.58
C ALA A 72 -17.53 -6.19 -6.90
N GLY A 73 -17.96 -5.04 -7.43
CA GLY A 73 -18.52 -4.87 -8.76
C GLY A 73 -17.58 -4.10 -9.69
N TRP A 74 -18.07 -3.74 -10.88
CA TRP A 74 -17.37 -2.80 -11.75
C TRP A 74 -17.53 -1.38 -11.20
N THR A 75 -16.42 -0.77 -10.82
CA THR A 75 -16.35 0.55 -10.22
C THR A 75 -15.50 1.47 -11.10
N ASP A 76 -15.80 2.76 -11.11
CA ASP A 76 -15.04 3.74 -11.89
C ASP A 76 -13.61 3.86 -11.37
N THR A 77 -12.64 3.79 -12.27
CA THR A 77 -11.22 3.80 -11.89
C THR A 77 -10.78 5.17 -11.40
N ILE A 78 -11.26 6.24 -12.04
CA ILE A 78 -10.91 7.62 -11.67
C ILE A 78 -11.47 7.92 -10.29
N GLU A 79 -12.71 7.51 -9.99
CA GLU A 79 -13.30 7.72 -8.66
C GLU A 79 -12.49 7.04 -7.54
N LEU A 80 -12.00 5.81 -7.79
CA LEU A 80 -11.16 5.11 -6.83
C LEU A 80 -9.78 5.77 -6.68
N MET A 81 -9.18 6.22 -7.78
CA MET A 81 -7.89 6.92 -7.75
C MET A 81 -7.98 8.26 -7.01
N ASP A 82 -9.06 9.02 -7.22
CA ASP A 82 -9.31 10.28 -6.52
C ASP A 82 -9.51 10.07 -5.01
N ARG A 83 -10.20 8.98 -4.62
CA ARG A 83 -10.50 8.70 -3.21
C ARG A 83 -9.32 8.10 -2.46
N TYR A 84 -8.62 7.16 -3.08
CA TYR A 84 -7.63 6.31 -2.40
C TYR A 84 -6.20 6.51 -2.87
N GLY A 85 -5.99 7.30 -3.93
CA GLY A 85 -4.70 7.55 -4.55
C GLY A 85 -4.45 6.63 -5.76
N GLU A 86 -3.91 7.23 -6.82
CA GLU A 86 -3.54 6.53 -8.07
C GLU A 86 -2.58 5.36 -7.80
N ASP A 87 -1.53 5.58 -7.02
CA ASP A 87 -0.54 4.55 -6.68
C ASP A 87 -1.18 3.32 -6.01
N ALA A 88 -2.19 3.51 -5.16
CA ALA A 88 -2.83 2.41 -4.46
C ALA A 88 -3.66 1.54 -5.42
N VAL A 89 -4.45 2.18 -6.29
CA VAL A 89 -5.27 1.48 -7.28
C VAL A 89 -4.39 0.79 -8.33
N GLN A 90 -3.37 1.49 -8.84
CA GLN A 90 -2.47 0.94 -9.85
C GLN A 90 -1.68 -0.26 -9.32
N ASN A 91 -1.22 -0.21 -8.07
CA ASN A 91 -0.52 -1.33 -7.45
C ASN A 91 -1.38 -2.60 -7.38
N LEU A 92 -2.69 -2.47 -7.14
CA LEU A 92 -3.61 -3.62 -7.14
C LEU A 92 -3.84 -4.19 -8.55
N ILE A 93 -3.86 -3.33 -9.58
CA ILE A 93 -3.93 -3.76 -10.98
C ILE A 93 -2.65 -4.50 -11.36
N ASP A 94 -1.49 -3.95 -11.04
CA ASP A 94 -0.18 -4.52 -11.36
C ASP A 94 0.04 -5.89 -10.69
N ARG A 95 -0.55 -6.08 -9.49
CA ARG A 95 -0.52 -7.35 -8.76
C ARG A 95 -1.57 -8.36 -9.25
N GLY A 96 -2.45 -7.96 -10.17
CA GLY A 96 -3.53 -8.79 -10.70
C GLY A 96 -4.66 -9.03 -9.71
N GLU A 97 -4.79 -8.18 -8.68
CA GLU A 97 -5.89 -8.24 -7.70
C GLU A 97 -7.13 -7.47 -8.21
N LEU A 98 -6.92 -6.46 -9.06
CA LEU A 98 -7.95 -5.77 -9.82
C LEU A 98 -7.80 -6.03 -11.32
N MET A 99 -8.92 -6.24 -12.00
CA MET A 99 -9.03 -6.23 -13.45
C MET A 99 -9.50 -4.84 -13.91
N GLU A 100 -8.75 -4.19 -14.79
CA GLU A 100 -9.16 -2.95 -15.44
C GLU A 100 -9.73 -3.24 -16.84
N SER A 101 -10.84 -2.58 -17.17
CA SER A 101 -11.46 -2.64 -18.49
C SER A 101 -12.27 -1.38 -18.75
N LYS A 102 -11.89 -0.65 -19.81
CA LYS A 102 -12.60 0.55 -20.28
C LYS A 102 -12.77 1.60 -19.18
N GLY A 103 -11.73 1.85 -18.38
CA GLY A 103 -11.76 2.86 -17.32
C GLY A 103 -12.55 2.43 -16.07
N ARG A 104 -12.88 1.14 -15.95
CA ARG A 104 -13.48 0.57 -14.74
C ARG A 104 -12.61 -0.54 -14.19
N VAL A 105 -12.62 -0.71 -12.88
CA VAL A 105 -11.95 -1.80 -12.18
C VAL A 105 -12.94 -2.72 -11.50
N LYS A 106 -12.57 -3.98 -11.37
CA LYS A 106 -13.29 -4.98 -10.57
C LYS A 106 -12.29 -5.91 -9.92
N LYS A 107 -12.53 -6.31 -8.67
CA LYS A 107 -11.69 -7.29 -7.98
C LYS A 107 -11.74 -8.65 -8.67
N ILE A 108 -10.57 -9.26 -8.76
CA ILE A 108 -10.40 -10.64 -9.17
C ILE A 108 -10.50 -11.50 -7.91
N GLY A 109 -11.35 -12.52 -7.95
CA GLY A 109 -11.59 -13.45 -6.84
C GLY A 109 -10.71 -14.68 -6.96
#